data_AF-A0A968SBW7-F1
#
_entry.id   AF-A0A968SBW7-F1
#
_cell.length_a   1.000
_cell.length_b   1.000
_cell.length_c   1.000
_cell.angle_alpha   90.00
_cell.angle_beta   90.00
_cell.angle_gamma   90.00
#
_symmetry.space_group_name_H-M   'P 1'
#
loop_
_entity.id
_entity.type
_entity.pdbx_description
1 polymer ?
#
loop_
_entity_poly.entity_id
_entity_poly.type
_entity_poly.pdbx_seq_one_letter_code
_entity_poly.pdbx_strand_id
1 'polypeptide(L)' 'MVKIEAIGRELAVDNAVRHNAIGLIVMPGGVDVQIHMKNVQSSAITGDPFTSDTKSAAFGETTTIIDFAL' A
#
# COMPACT_ATOMS: atom_id res chain seq x y z
N MET A 1 7.98 -12.76 5.22
CA MET A 1 8.45 -11.54 4.51
C MET A 1 8.28 -11.81 3.03
N VAL A 2 7.46 -11.01 2.33
CA VAL A 2 7.26 -11.15 0.87
C VAL A 2 8.34 -10.33 0.18
N LYS A 3 8.98 -10.89 -0.85
CA LYS A 3 10.02 -10.24 -1.64
C LYS A 3 9.81 -10.55 -3.11
N ILE A 4 10.31 -9.67 -3.96
CA ILE A 4 10.44 -9.96 -5.39
C ILE A 4 11.68 -10.85 -5.54
N GLU A 5 11.47 -12.12 -5.87
CA GLU A 5 12.55 -13.11 -6.02
C GLU A 5 13.23 -13.03 -7.39
N ALA A 6 12.47 -12.75 -8.46
CA ALA A 6 12.97 -12.65 -9.82
C ALA A 6 12.09 -11.75 -10.68
N ILE A 7 12.69 -11.18 -11.74
CA ILE A 7 12.01 -10.40 -12.79
C ILE A 7 12.46 -10.96 -14.14
N GLY A 8 11.52 -11.32 -15.00
CA GLY A 8 11.81 -11.90 -16.31
C GLY A 8 10.59 -11.86 -17.23
N ARG A 9 10.80 -12.03 -18.53
CA ARG A 9 9.71 -12.11 -19.52
C ARG A 9 8.94 -13.42 -19.43
N GLU A 10 9.63 -14.48 -19.00
CA GLU A 10 9.08 -15.81 -18.80
C GLU A 10 9.71 -16.38 -17.51
N LEU A 11 8.87 -16.83 -16.58
CA LEU A 11 9.30 -17.41 -15.30
C LEU A 11 8.60 -18.76 -15.13
N ALA A 12 9.39 -19.83 -15.05
CA ALA A 12 8.90 -21.17 -14.76
C ALA A 12 8.86 -21.38 -13.24
N VAL A 13 7.69 -21.12 -12.63
CA VAL A 13 7.44 -21.37 -11.21
C VAL A 13 6.26 -22.31 -11.07
N ASP A 14 6.52 -23.48 -10.49
CA ASP A 14 5.50 -24.50 -10.24
C ASP A 14 4.58 -24.06 -9.09
N ASN A 15 3.28 -24.39 -9.20
CA ASN A 15 2.26 -24.12 -8.17
C ASN A 15 2.13 -22.65 -7.71
N ALA A 16 2.58 -21.68 -8.50
CA ALA A 16 2.41 -20.27 -8.20
C ALA A 16 0.97 -19.80 -8.42
N VAL A 17 0.48 -18.91 -7.55
CA VAL A 17 -0.72 -18.10 -7.84
C VAL A 17 -0.37 -17.13 -8.97
N ARG A 18 -1.15 -17.15 -10.06
CA ARG A 18 -0.92 -16.32 -11.24
C ARG A 18 -1.98 -15.23 -11.35
N HIS A 19 -1.53 -13.98 -11.46
CA HIS A 19 -2.38 -12.83 -11.73
C HIS A 19 -2.10 -12.33 -13.15
N ASN A 20 -3.14 -12.20 -13.99
CA ASN A 20 -2.99 -11.70 -15.36
C ASN A 20 -2.90 -10.16 -15.35
N ALA A 21 -1.78 -9.62 -15.81
CA ALA A 21 -1.53 -8.17 -15.92
C ALA A 21 -1.43 -7.68 -17.38
N ILE A 22 -1.92 -8.44 -18.36
CA ILE A 22 -1.91 -8.03 -19.77
C ILE A 22 -2.67 -6.71 -19.94
N GLY A 23 -2.03 -5.72 -20.56
CA GLY A 23 -2.59 -4.38 -20.77
C GLY A 23 -2.56 -3.49 -19.53
N LEU A 24 -1.97 -3.95 -18.42
CA LEU A 24 -1.79 -3.19 -17.18
C LEU A 24 -0.31 -2.92 -16.91
N ILE A 25 -0.03 -2.10 -15.90
CA ILE A 25 1.32 -1.81 -15.43
C ILE A 25 1.47 -2.39 -14.02
N VAL A 26 2.52 -3.18 -13.81
CA VAL A 26 2.93 -3.63 -12.47
C VAL A 26 3.91 -2.61 -11.92
N MET A 27 3.51 -1.87 -10.90
CA MET A 27 4.31 -0.82 -10.28
C MET A 27 4.59 -1.13 -8.80
N PRO A 28 5.64 -0.55 -8.21
CA PRO A 28 5.74 -0.48 -6.76
C PRO A 28 4.49 0.20 -6.20
N GLY A 29 4.02 -0.27 -5.04
CA GLY A 29 2.93 0.43 -4.36
C GLY A 29 3.37 1.83 -3.92
N GLY A 30 2.42 2.76 -3.89
CA GLY A 30 2.67 4.13 -3.47
C GLY A 30 3.18 4.22 -2.03
N VAL A 31 3.97 5.27 -1.78
CA VAL A 31 4.44 5.65 -0.44
C VAL A 31 3.89 7.04 -0.14
N ASP A 32 2.94 7.12 0.78
CA ASP A 32 2.43 8.40 1.27
C ASP A 32 3.27 8.86 2.46
N VAL A 33 4.02 9.94 2.25
CA VAL A 33 4.99 10.46 3.23
C VAL A 33 4.38 11.49 4.19
N GLN A 34 3.11 11.88 3.98
CA GLN A 34 2.48 12.90 4.79
C GLN A 34 1.00 12.62 5.02
N ILE A 35 0.73 11.89 6.09
CA ILE A 35 -0.61 11.69 6.62
C ILE A 35 -0.69 12.12 8.09
N HIS A 36 -1.91 12.35 8.56
CA HIS A 36 -2.21 12.58 9.96
C HIS A 36 -3.34 11.64 10.40
N MET A 37 -3.00 10.43 10.79
CA MET A 37 -3.96 9.41 11.26
C MET A 37 -4.17 9.54 12.77
N LYS A 38 -5.44 9.53 13.21
CA LYS A 38 -5.80 9.76 14.63
C LYS A 38 -5.11 10.97 15.29
N ASN A 39 -4.73 11.97 14.52
CA ASN A 39 -4.06 13.17 15.01
C ASN A 39 -5.07 14.11 15.69
N VAL A 40 -4.70 14.64 16.86
CA VAL A 40 -5.47 15.67 17.57
C VAL A 40 -4.98 17.04 17.13
N GLN A 41 -5.82 17.78 16.42
CA GLN A 41 -5.52 19.14 15.98
C GLN A 41 -6.49 20.12 16.65
N SER A 42 -5.97 20.94 17.56
CA SER A 42 -6.77 21.89 18.35
C SER A 42 -7.89 21.16 19.12
N SER A 43 -9.16 21.41 18.78
CA SER A 43 -10.34 20.78 19.39
C SER A 43 -10.91 19.61 18.59
N ALA A 44 -10.26 19.17 17.51
CA ALA A 44 -10.73 18.11 16.63
C ALA A 44 -9.73 16.95 16.57
N ILE A 45 -10.23 15.76 16.28
CA ILE A 45 -9.43 14.57 15.99
C ILE A 45 -9.76 14.09 14.59
N THR A 46 -8.76 13.67 13.81
CA THR A 46 -9.02 12.97 12.55
C THR A 46 -9.77 11.67 12.85
N GLY A 47 -10.94 11.52 12.23
CA GLY A 47 -11.98 10.62 12.71
C GLY A 47 -11.66 9.13 12.53
N ASP A 48 -11.00 8.78 11.44
CA ASP A 48 -10.79 7.40 11.05
C ASP A 48 -9.78 6.65 11.93
N PRO A 49 -10.01 5.36 12.23
CA PRO A 49 -8.99 4.48 12.78
C PRO A 49 -7.94 4.16 11.72
N PHE A 50 -6.70 3.90 12.17
CA PHE A 50 -5.60 3.44 11.31
C PHE A 50 -6.01 2.29 10.36
N THR A 51 -6.90 1.41 10.79
CA THR A 51 -7.39 0.28 9.98
C THR A 51 -8.31 0.71 8.83
N SER A 52 -9.03 1.81 8.97
CA SER A 52 -9.86 2.39 7.90
C SER A 52 -8.97 3.13 6.91
N ASP A 53 -8.06 3.97 7.43
CA ASP A 53 -7.15 4.78 6.62
C ASP A 53 -6.20 3.93 5.77
N THR A 54 -5.59 2.90 6.36
CA THR A 54 -4.70 1.98 5.62
C THR A 54 -5.44 1.17 4.56
N LYS A 55 -6.72 0.83 4.77
CA LYS A 55 -7.55 0.21 3.74
C LYS A 55 -7.82 1.18 2.60
N SER A 56 -8.21 2.41 2.93
CA SER A 56 -8.43 3.48 1.95
C SER A 56 -7.19 3.69 1.08
N ALA A 57 -6.01 3.77 1.70
CA ALA A 57 -4.73 3.88 1.02
C ALA A 57 -4.48 2.70 0.05
N ALA A 58 -4.73 1.46 0.49
CA ALA A 58 -4.56 0.27 -0.35
C ALA A 58 -5.51 0.25 -1.56
N PHE A 59 -6.75 0.73 -1.41
CA PHE A 59 -7.67 0.90 -2.54
C PHE A 59 -7.21 1.99 -3.51
N GLY A 60 -6.45 2.97 -3.03
CA GLY A 60 -5.81 4.01 -3.83
C GLY A 60 -4.38 3.69 -4.28
N GLU A 61 -3.98 2.41 -4.28
CA GLU A 61 -2.65 1.92 -4.72
C GLU A 61 -1.46 2.28 -3.81
N THR A 62 -1.71 2.92 -2.66
CA THR A 62 -0.70 3.21 -1.63
C THR A 62 -0.52 2.02 -0.69
N THR A 63 0.72 1.55 -0.54
CA THR A 63 1.04 0.36 0.27
C THR A 63 1.90 0.66 1.49
N THR A 64 2.45 1.87 1.57
CA THR A 64 3.26 2.33 2.71
C THR A 64 2.82 3.74 3.08
N ILE A 65 2.73 4.00 4.38
CA ILE A 65 2.34 5.29 4.93
C ILE A 65 3.32 5.69 6.03
N ILE A 66 3.70 6.97 6.05
CA ILE A 66 4.49 7.58 7.11
C ILE A 66 3.61 8.60 7.82
N ASP A 67 3.26 8.29 9.06
CA ASP A 67 2.45 9.14 9.93
C ASP A 67 3.32 9.91 10.92
N PHE A 68 2.79 11.02 11.46
CA PHE A 68 3.49 11.84 12.44
C PHE A 68 2.94 11.61 13.84
N ALA A 69 3.80 11.11 14.74
CA ALA A 69 3.52 11.08 16.17
C ALA A 69 3.65 12.51 16.74
N LEU A 70 2.50 13.17 16.92
CA LEU A 70 2.37 14.55 17.41
C LEU A 70 1.53 14.62 18.69
#